data_AF-A0A258W5E5-F1
#
_entry.id   AF-A0A258W5E5-F1
#
_cell.length_a   1.000
_cell.length_b   1.000
_cell.length_c   1.000
_cell.angle_alpha   90.00
_cell.angle_beta   90.00
_cell.angle_gamma   90.00
#
_symmetry.space_group_name_H-M   'P 1'
#
loop_
_entity.id
_entity.type
_entity.pdbx_description
1 polymer ?
#
loop_
_entity_poly.entity_id
_entity_poly.type
_entity_poly.pdbx_seq_one_letter_code
_entity_poly.pdbx_strand_id
1 'polypeptide(L)'
;MKQRTIHFLVLTTFIFSQITFAQAEKKAPAQEPVKKEVQKIETSKKAETLDLDPEHVETQFLNSLDYPELQVVPRASERIQMDGQMEANNGYMMFWPFLVSSGTTMIVALLSKNKFKAGKEDDEDFRRNADFKVNAAAGLSAAWFGLTYFVSASEPYNSTLQKINSIKGRDKKSMLLRERLSEEAMQKPAELIKMLAYASTITNVIAAGGLMDVVSSDYNMYASVAILTAFLPLIFKNKYVENYEKQLEYKRKIYAPVVYTDMYKANAYANLAPRLVLQWNY
;
A
#
# COMPACT_ATOMS: atom_id res chain seq x y z
N MET A 1 -21.53 31.01 -22.32
CA MET A 1 -21.23 29.61 -21.92
C MET A 1 -19.83 29.38 -21.32
N LYS A 2 -18.94 30.39 -21.16
CA LYS A 2 -17.56 30.23 -20.65
C LYS A 2 -17.39 30.34 -19.12
N GLN A 3 -18.41 30.73 -18.36
CA GLN A 3 -18.28 30.97 -16.90
C GLN A 3 -18.55 29.73 -16.03
N ARG A 4 -19.18 28.66 -16.55
CA ARG A 4 -19.55 27.49 -15.74
C ARG A 4 -18.41 26.49 -15.52
N THR A 5 -17.43 26.43 -16.40
CA THR A 5 -16.28 25.52 -16.28
C THR A 5 -15.29 25.93 -15.18
N ILE A 6 -15.17 27.23 -14.89
CA ILE A 6 -14.26 27.72 -13.85
C ILE A 6 -14.80 27.40 -12.44
N HIS A 7 -16.11 27.41 -12.24
CA HIS A 7 -16.69 27.08 -10.93
C HIS A 7 -16.53 25.61 -10.55
N PHE A 8 -16.49 24.70 -11.52
CA PHE A 8 -16.32 23.27 -11.22
C PHE A 8 -14.90 22.93 -10.77
N LEU A 9 -13.89 23.58 -11.35
CA LEU A 9 -12.48 23.37 -10.99
C LEU A 9 -12.15 23.93 -9.59
N VAL A 10 -12.76 25.06 -9.22
CA VAL A 10 -12.64 25.66 -7.88
C VAL A 10 -13.33 24.79 -6.82
N LEU A 11 -14.48 24.18 -7.14
CA LEU A 11 -15.20 23.32 -6.20
C LEU A 11 -14.44 22.02 -5.88
N THR A 12 -13.76 21.42 -6.87
CA THR A 12 -12.94 20.22 -6.64
C THR A 12 -11.72 20.50 -5.76
N THR A 13 -11.09 21.67 -5.88
CA THR A 13 -10.00 22.08 -4.97
C THR A 13 -10.48 22.40 -3.55
N PHE A 14 -11.71 22.92 -3.40
CA PHE A 14 -12.25 23.28 -2.08
C PHE A 14 -12.68 22.06 -1.26
N ILE A 15 -13.19 21.01 -1.89
CA ILE A 15 -13.53 19.76 -1.19
C ILE A 15 -12.26 19.06 -0.69
N PHE A 16 -11.16 19.11 -1.44
CA PHE A 16 -9.89 18.54 -1.00
C PHE A 16 -9.27 19.31 0.18
N SER A 17 -9.40 20.64 0.24
CA SER A 17 -8.84 21.44 1.35
C SER A 17 -9.63 21.33 2.66
N GLN A 18 -10.95 21.13 2.59
CA GLN A 18 -11.79 21.00 3.79
C GLN A 18 -11.64 19.63 4.47
N ILE A 19 -11.36 18.57 3.70
CA ILE A 19 -11.11 17.23 4.28
C ILE A 19 -9.77 17.19 5.03
N THR A 20 -8.77 18.02 4.65
CA THR A 20 -7.51 18.09 5.38
C THR A 20 -7.61 18.89 6.68
N PHE A 21 -8.60 19.76 6.83
CA PHE A 21 -8.77 20.60 8.04
C PHE A 21 -9.75 20.04 9.08
N ALA A 22 -10.63 19.10 8.71
CA ALA A 22 -11.66 18.57 9.62
C ALA A 22 -11.17 17.46 10.60
N GLN A 23 -9.88 17.11 10.63
CA GLN A 23 -9.32 16.11 11.55
C GLN A 23 -8.60 16.67 12.79
N ALA A 24 -8.58 17.99 12.98
CA ALA A 24 -7.86 18.62 14.09
C ALA A 24 -8.78 19.27 15.14
N GLU A 25 -9.83 18.59 15.60
CA GLU A 25 -10.53 19.01 16.82
C GLU A 25 -11.33 17.85 17.45
N LYS A 26 -10.62 16.91 18.09
CA LYS A 26 -11.23 16.05 19.12
C LYS A 26 -10.46 16.19 20.43
N LYS A 27 -11.19 16.78 21.37
CA LYS A 27 -10.91 17.07 22.78
C LYS A 27 -9.95 16.08 23.45
N ALA A 28 -8.90 16.64 24.05
CA ALA A 28 -8.06 15.98 25.03
C ALA A 28 -8.91 15.50 26.23
N PRO A 29 -8.73 14.26 26.71
CA PRO A 29 -9.27 13.86 27.99
C PRO A 29 -8.50 14.54 29.13
N ALA A 30 -9.24 14.90 30.17
CA ALA A 30 -8.77 15.58 31.37
C ALA A 30 -7.61 14.81 32.03
N GLN A 31 -6.56 15.56 32.38
CA GLN A 31 -5.43 15.07 33.16
C GLN A 31 -5.83 14.98 34.65
N GLU A 32 -5.94 13.76 35.15
CA GLU A 32 -5.84 13.49 36.59
C GLU A 32 -4.35 13.41 37.01
N PRO A 33 -3.99 13.84 38.23
CA PRO A 33 -2.60 14.06 38.61
C PRO A 33 -1.86 12.76 38.96
N VAL A 34 -1.14 12.20 37.98
CA VAL A 34 -0.11 11.17 38.18
C VAL A 34 1.12 11.82 38.83
N LYS A 35 1.06 12.06 40.15
CA LYS A 35 2.17 12.64 40.94
C LYS A 35 2.73 11.71 42.02
N LYS A 36 2.42 10.41 42.01
CA LYS A 36 2.95 9.46 43.00
C LYS A 36 3.88 8.36 42.48
N GLU A 37 4.13 8.25 41.18
CA GLU A 37 5.01 7.20 40.65
C GLU A 37 6.41 7.68 40.22
N VAL A 38 6.60 8.99 40.06
CA VAL A 38 7.91 9.55 39.63
C VAL A 38 8.95 9.54 40.75
N GLN A 39 8.53 9.54 42.03
CA GLN A 39 9.48 9.49 43.17
C GLN A 39 10.04 8.09 43.47
N LYS A 40 9.59 7.03 42.79
CA LYS A 40 10.15 5.68 42.97
C LYS A 40 11.16 5.28 41.89
N ILE A 41 11.35 6.11 40.86
CA ILE A 41 12.25 5.83 39.74
C ILE A 41 13.64 6.45 39.95
N GLU A 42 13.77 7.48 40.80
CA GLU A 42 15.06 8.16 41.01
C GLU A 42 16.03 7.45 41.95
N THR A 43 15.62 6.42 42.69
CA THR A 43 16.52 5.61 43.54
C THR A 43 17.00 4.30 42.90
N SER A 44 16.67 4.04 41.64
CA SER A 44 17.19 2.88 40.89
C SER A 44 18.21 3.24 39.79
N LYS A 45 18.87 4.41 39.89
CA LYS A 45 20.18 4.61 39.26
C LYS A 45 21.27 4.00 40.14
N LYS A 46 21.17 2.69 40.39
CA LYS A 46 22.38 1.89 40.62
C LYS A 46 22.95 1.69 39.23
N ALA A 47 24.17 2.15 39.02
CA ALA A 47 24.98 1.79 37.88
C ALA A 47 25.09 0.26 37.86
N GLU A 48 24.16 -0.38 37.15
CA GLU A 48 24.34 -1.71 36.61
C GLU A 48 25.33 -1.49 35.47
N THR A 49 26.62 -1.54 35.82
CA THR A 49 27.66 -1.87 34.86
C THR A 49 27.15 -3.14 34.19
N LEU A 50 26.72 -2.99 32.94
CA LEU A 50 26.48 -4.12 32.04
C LEU A 50 27.81 -4.87 31.98
N ASP A 51 28.01 -5.83 32.87
CA ASP A 51 28.96 -6.92 32.71
C ASP A 51 28.45 -7.71 31.51
N LEU A 52 28.75 -7.18 30.32
CA LEU A 52 28.68 -7.90 29.07
C LEU A 52 29.76 -8.96 29.15
N ASP A 53 29.39 -10.09 29.74
CA ASP A 53 30.19 -11.31 29.70
C ASP A 53 30.61 -11.55 28.24
N PRO A 54 31.91 -11.46 27.89
CA PRO A 54 32.38 -11.47 26.51
C PRO A 54 31.98 -12.75 25.77
N GLU A 55 31.82 -13.87 26.48
CA GLU A 55 31.30 -15.12 25.90
C GLU A 55 29.83 -15.00 25.46
N HIS A 56 29.01 -14.20 26.15
CA HIS A 56 27.61 -13.96 25.78
C HIS A 56 27.49 -13.04 24.55
N VAL A 57 28.42 -12.11 24.38
CA VAL A 57 28.47 -11.21 23.20
C VAL A 57 28.99 -11.96 21.98
N GLU A 58 30.06 -12.76 22.12
CA GLU A 58 30.55 -13.60 21.03
C GLU A 58 29.53 -14.65 20.61
N THR A 59 28.85 -15.31 21.54
CA THR A 59 27.78 -16.26 21.18
C THR A 59 26.60 -15.55 20.56
N GLN A 60 26.19 -14.35 20.99
CA GLN A 60 25.15 -13.58 20.30
C GLN A 60 25.58 -13.14 18.89
N PHE A 61 26.85 -12.80 18.68
CA PHE A 61 27.41 -12.42 17.40
C PHE A 61 27.59 -13.61 16.43
N LEU A 62 28.07 -14.75 16.93
CA LEU A 62 28.16 -16.00 16.16
C LEU A 62 26.76 -16.55 15.85
N ASN A 63 25.82 -16.42 16.79
CA ASN A 63 24.43 -16.83 16.58
C ASN A 63 23.66 -15.86 15.68
N SER A 64 24.08 -14.60 15.55
CA SER A 64 23.47 -13.65 14.62
C SER A 64 23.93 -13.90 13.18
N LEU A 65 25.12 -14.46 12.97
CA LEU A 65 25.61 -14.91 11.66
C LEU A 65 24.78 -16.08 11.08
N ASP A 66 24.19 -16.94 11.93
CA ASP A 66 23.43 -18.11 11.45
C ASP A 66 22.11 -17.76 10.74
N TYR A 67 21.49 -16.61 11.05
CA TYR A 67 20.20 -16.19 10.47
C TYR A 67 20.17 -14.68 10.21
N PRO A 68 20.68 -14.23 9.06
CA PRO A 68 20.78 -12.81 8.75
C PRO A 68 19.40 -12.12 8.59
N GLU A 69 18.33 -12.89 8.38
CA GLU A 69 16.94 -12.40 8.42
C GLU A 69 16.53 -11.78 9.77
N LEU A 70 17.10 -12.23 10.88
CA LEU A 70 16.80 -11.65 12.21
C LEU A 70 17.49 -10.30 12.45
N GLN A 71 18.44 -9.92 11.58
CA GLN A 71 19.16 -8.66 11.63
C GLN A 71 18.52 -7.56 10.77
N VAL A 72 17.47 -7.88 10.01
CA VAL A 72 16.74 -6.89 9.21
C VAL A 72 16.04 -5.92 10.15
N VAL A 73 16.34 -4.63 10.05
CA VAL A 73 15.65 -3.57 10.80
C VAL A 73 14.92 -2.64 9.83
N PRO A 74 13.60 -2.42 9.98
CA PRO A 74 12.70 -3.12 10.92
C PRO A 74 12.46 -4.57 10.48
N ARG A 75 12.19 -5.46 11.44
CA ARG A 75 11.77 -6.84 11.14
C ARG A 75 10.40 -6.83 10.45
N ALA A 76 10.08 -7.86 9.66
CA ALA A 76 8.76 -8.01 9.06
C ALA A 76 7.67 -8.04 10.14
N SER A 77 7.93 -8.74 11.24
CA SER A 77 7.04 -8.79 12.40
C SER A 77 6.77 -7.41 13.02
N GLU A 78 7.81 -6.61 13.20
CA GLU A 78 7.70 -5.22 13.71
C GLU A 78 6.99 -4.31 12.71
N ARG A 79 7.28 -4.47 11.41
CA ARG A 79 6.63 -3.71 10.35
C ARG A 79 5.14 -3.98 10.29
N ILE A 80 4.71 -5.25 10.35
CA ILE A 80 3.28 -5.60 10.44
C ILE A 80 2.64 -5.01 11.68
N GLN A 81 3.35 -4.95 12.80
CA GLN A 81 2.82 -4.32 14.01
C GLN A 81 2.58 -2.81 13.81
N MET A 82 3.53 -2.09 13.20
CA MET A 82 3.37 -0.67 12.89
C MET A 82 2.27 -0.45 11.85
N ASP A 83 2.30 -1.21 10.75
CA ASP A 83 1.35 -1.07 9.65
C ASP A 83 -0.06 -1.54 10.03
N GLY A 84 -0.19 -2.54 10.90
CA GLY A 84 -1.47 -3.01 11.44
C GLY A 84 -2.17 -1.96 12.31
N GLN A 85 -1.40 -1.16 13.06
CA GLN A 85 -1.96 0.00 13.77
C GLN A 85 -2.41 1.10 12.79
N MET A 86 -1.66 1.31 11.70
CA MET A 86 -2.06 2.26 10.65
C MET A 86 -3.30 1.78 9.89
N GLU A 87 -3.42 0.48 9.65
CA GLU A 87 -4.57 -0.16 9.03
C GLU A 87 -5.83 0.04 9.86
N ALA A 88 -5.76 -0.20 11.18
CA ALA A 88 -6.89 0.04 12.09
C ALA A 88 -7.35 1.51 12.11
N ASN A 89 -6.41 2.46 12.01
CA ASN A 89 -6.72 3.88 12.07
C ASN A 89 -7.21 4.46 10.73
N ASN A 90 -6.70 3.97 9.60
CA ASN A 90 -6.93 4.61 8.30
C ASN A 90 -6.89 3.65 7.10
N GLY A 91 -7.25 2.38 7.29
CA GLY A 91 -7.21 1.35 6.24
C GLY A 91 -7.96 1.75 4.98
N TYR A 92 -9.12 2.41 5.11
CA TYR A 92 -9.92 2.82 3.95
C TYR A 92 -9.22 3.84 3.05
N MET A 93 -8.50 4.80 3.64
CA MET A 93 -7.78 5.81 2.86
C MET A 93 -6.56 5.23 2.13
N MET A 94 -6.06 4.05 2.52
CA MET A 94 -5.01 3.37 1.75
C MET A 94 -5.46 3.02 0.32
N PHE A 95 -6.78 2.92 0.10
CA PHE A 95 -7.39 2.58 -1.18
C PHE A 95 -7.90 3.79 -1.96
N TRP A 96 -7.54 5.02 -1.57
CA TRP A 96 -8.01 6.22 -2.26
C TRP A 96 -7.84 6.21 -3.79
N PRO A 97 -6.78 5.62 -4.41
CA PRO A 97 -6.66 5.60 -5.86
C PRO A 97 -7.80 4.80 -6.53
N PHE A 98 -8.22 3.69 -5.91
CA PHE A 98 -9.35 2.87 -6.36
C PHE A 98 -10.67 3.62 -6.20
N LEU A 99 -10.84 4.33 -5.08
CA LEU A 99 -12.04 5.11 -4.79
C LEU A 99 -12.20 6.28 -5.75
N VAL A 100 -11.12 6.98 -6.09
CA VAL A 100 -11.15 8.08 -7.06
C VAL A 100 -11.43 7.56 -8.47
N SER A 101 -10.76 6.49 -8.90
CA SER A 101 -11.02 5.83 -10.19
C SER A 101 -12.50 5.41 -10.35
N SER A 102 -13.02 4.68 -9.36
CA SER A 102 -14.39 4.17 -9.39
C SER A 102 -15.40 5.30 -9.20
N GLY A 103 -15.11 6.27 -8.32
CA GLY A 103 -15.97 7.42 -8.05
C GLY A 103 -16.12 8.33 -9.26
N THR A 104 -15.03 8.61 -9.97
CA THR A 104 -15.09 9.40 -11.21
C THR A 104 -15.88 8.67 -12.29
N THR A 105 -15.64 7.37 -12.51
CA THR A 105 -16.42 6.56 -13.47
C THR A 105 -17.91 6.54 -13.12
N MET A 106 -18.25 6.39 -11.84
CA MET A 106 -19.63 6.45 -11.35
C MET A 106 -20.27 7.81 -11.60
N ILE A 107 -19.58 8.91 -11.27
CA ILE A 107 -20.07 10.27 -11.50
C ILE A 107 -20.34 10.49 -12.99
N VAL A 108 -19.42 10.08 -13.87
CA VAL A 108 -19.62 10.22 -15.32
C VAL A 108 -20.82 9.40 -15.78
N ALA A 109 -20.97 8.15 -15.32
CA ALA A 109 -22.13 7.33 -15.66
C ALA A 109 -23.45 8.01 -15.23
N LEU A 110 -23.51 8.52 -14.00
CA LEU A 110 -24.70 9.21 -13.47
C LEU A 110 -25.02 10.51 -14.23
N LEU A 111 -24.01 11.31 -14.56
CA LEU A 111 -24.17 12.54 -15.35
C LEU A 111 -24.58 12.27 -16.80
N SER A 112 -24.19 11.11 -17.32
CA SER A 112 -24.50 10.67 -18.69
C SER A 112 -25.92 10.12 -18.85
N LYS A 113 -26.61 9.86 -17.73
CA LYS A 113 -27.98 9.36 -17.74
C LYS A 113 -28.88 10.36 -18.46
N ASN A 114 -29.61 9.90 -19.48
CA ASN A 114 -30.47 10.73 -20.34
C ASN A 114 -29.74 11.81 -21.16
N LYS A 115 -28.42 11.68 -21.38
CA LYS A 115 -27.60 12.63 -22.15
C LYS A 115 -26.89 11.94 -23.31
N PHE A 116 -27.69 11.40 -24.22
CA PHE A 116 -27.21 10.61 -25.35
C PHE A 116 -26.81 11.48 -26.54
N LYS A 117 -26.10 10.90 -27.52
CA LYS A 117 -25.73 11.62 -28.75
C LYS A 117 -26.97 12.09 -29.51
N ALA A 118 -27.01 13.39 -29.78
CA ALA A 118 -28.03 14.02 -30.61
C ALA A 118 -28.15 13.33 -31.97
N GLY A 119 -29.38 13.08 -32.42
CA GLY A 119 -29.68 12.43 -33.70
C GLY A 119 -29.77 10.90 -33.66
N LYS A 120 -29.48 10.26 -32.52
CA LYS A 120 -29.77 8.83 -32.27
C LYS A 120 -30.73 8.61 -31.09
N GLU A 121 -31.32 9.70 -30.58
CA GLU A 121 -32.16 9.67 -29.38
C GLU A 121 -33.52 9.00 -29.61
N ASP A 122 -33.98 8.94 -30.86
CA ASP A 122 -35.25 8.33 -31.26
C ASP A 122 -35.11 6.84 -31.61
N ASP A 123 -33.87 6.32 -31.70
CA ASP A 123 -33.60 4.92 -31.97
C ASP A 123 -33.66 4.11 -30.65
N GLU A 124 -34.72 3.32 -30.49
CA GLU A 124 -34.95 2.49 -29.30
C GLU A 124 -33.81 1.52 -29.01
N ASP A 125 -33.18 0.94 -30.05
CA ASP A 125 -32.08 0.01 -29.88
C ASP A 125 -30.83 0.72 -29.37
N PHE A 126 -30.56 1.92 -29.89
CA PHE A 126 -29.48 2.76 -29.39
C PHE A 126 -29.70 3.17 -27.94
N ARG A 127 -30.91 3.64 -27.59
CA ARG A 127 -31.25 4.02 -26.20
C ARG A 127 -31.09 2.86 -25.24
N ARG A 128 -31.59 1.67 -25.59
CA ARG A 128 -31.47 0.47 -24.76
C ARG A 128 -30.02 0.08 -24.52
N ASN A 129 -29.19 0.10 -25.55
CA ASN A 129 -27.75 -0.15 -25.43
C ASN A 129 -27.06 0.93 -24.58
N ALA A 130 -27.44 2.19 -24.79
CA ALA A 130 -26.93 3.32 -24.04
C ALA A 130 -27.20 3.23 -22.54
N ASP A 131 -28.46 2.97 -22.18
CA ASP A 131 -28.89 2.76 -20.80
C ASP A 131 -28.18 1.55 -20.18
N PHE A 132 -28.01 0.46 -20.93
CA PHE A 132 -27.25 -0.69 -20.47
C PHE A 132 -25.80 -0.32 -20.16
N LYS A 133 -25.08 0.38 -21.05
CA LYS A 133 -23.69 0.80 -20.80
C LYS A 133 -23.58 1.75 -19.61
N VAL A 134 -24.48 2.71 -19.47
CA VAL A 134 -24.52 3.64 -18.33
C VAL A 134 -24.76 2.90 -17.01
N ASN A 135 -25.77 2.02 -16.97
CA ASN A 135 -26.08 1.25 -15.77
C ASN A 135 -24.98 0.23 -15.45
N ALA A 136 -24.37 -0.40 -16.46
CA ALA A 136 -23.24 -1.30 -16.28
C ALA A 136 -22.03 -0.56 -15.72
N ALA A 137 -21.69 0.62 -16.24
CA ALA A 137 -20.59 1.43 -15.73
C ALA A 137 -20.83 1.88 -14.27
N ALA A 138 -22.03 2.33 -13.95
CA ALA A 138 -22.41 2.69 -12.59
C ALA A 138 -22.37 1.48 -11.63
N GLY A 139 -22.94 0.34 -12.05
CA GLY A 139 -22.96 -0.90 -11.27
C GLY A 139 -21.56 -1.46 -11.03
N LEU A 140 -20.70 -1.46 -12.06
CA LEU A 140 -19.30 -1.86 -11.95
C LEU A 140 -18.53 -0.97 -10.98
N SER A 141 -18.76 0.35 -11.04
CA SER A 141 -18.13 1.29 -10.12
C SER A 141 -18.58 1.06 -8.67
N ALA A 142 -19.88 0.83 -8.46
CA ALA A 142 -20.42 0.49 -7.15
C ALA A 142 -19.86 -0.84 -6.62
N ALA A 143 -19.69 -1.85 -7.50
CA ALA A 143 -19.05 -3.11 -7.15
C ALA A 143 -17.59 -2.90 -6.69
N TRP A 144 -16.84 -2.03 -7.36
CA TRP A 144 -15.48 -1.68 -6.94
C TRP A 144 -15.42 -0.96 -5.59
N PHE A 145 -16.37 -0.06 -5.31
CA PHE A 145 -16.50 0.54 -3.97
C PHE A 145 -16.75 -0.53 -2.90
N GLY A 146 -17.71 -1.43 -3.16
CA GLY A 146 -18.04 -2.53 -2.24
C GLY A 146 -16.85 -3.46 -2.01
N LEU A 147 -16.14 -3.83 -3.08
CA LEU A 147 -14.93 -4.66 -2.98
C LEU A 147 -13.84 -3.95 -2.18
N THR A 148 -13.61 -2.67 -2.45
CA THR A 148 -12.61 -1.87 -1.73
C THR A 148 -12.93 -1.78 -0.24
N TYR A 149 -14.20 -1.52 0.10
CA TYR A 149 -14.67 -1.52 1.47
C TYR A 149 -14.49 -2.90 2.13
N PHE A 150 -14.85 -3.97 1.44
CA PHE A 150 -14.70 -5.34 1.93
C PHE A 150 -13.24 -5.70 2.23
N VAL A 151 -12.32 -5.41 1.30
CA VAL A 151 -10.89 -5.65 1.50
C VAL A 151 -10.36 -4.79 2.64
N SER A 152 -10.73 -3.51 2.70
CA SER A 152 -10.33 -2.62 3.79
C SER A 152 -10.84 -3.09 5.16
N ALA A 153 -12.07 -3.59 5.23
CA ALA A 153 -12.67 -4.08 6.48
C ALA A 153 -12.10 -5.42 6.93
N SER A 154 -11.44 -6.16 6.04
CA SER A 154 -10.84 -7.46 6.36
C SER A 154 -9.57 -7.37 7.21
N GLU A 155 -9.00 -6.18 7.34
CA GLU A 155 -7.79 -5.88 8.13
C GLU A 155 -6.72 -7.01 8.07
N PRO A 156 -6.18 -7.31 6.87
CA PRO A 156 -5.27 -8.43 6.66
C PRO A 156 -4.01 -8.38 7.55
N TYR A 157 -3.50 -7.20 7.90
CA TYR A 157 -2.34 -7.09 8.79
C TYR A 157 -2.71 -7.30 10.26
N ASN A 158 -3.80 -6.73 10.73
CA ASN A 158 -4.23 -6.91 12.12
C ASN A 158 -4.60 -8.38 12.43
N SER A 159 -5.34 -9.02 11.51
CA SER A 159 -5.75 -10.42 11.66
C SER A 159 -4.56 -11.40 11.64
N THR A 160 -3.51 -11.11 10.86
CA THR A 160 -2.29 -11.92 10.84
C THR A 160 -1.38 -11.63 12.03
N LEU A 161 -1.32 -10.37 12.49
CA LEU A 161 -0.59 -9.99 13.70
C LEU A 161 -1.07 -10.76 14.93
N GLN A 162 -2.38 -10.94 15.09
CA GLN A 162 -2.93 -11.75 16.19
C GLN A 162 -2.45 -13.22 16.12
N LYS A 163 -2.38 -13.80 14.91
CA LYS A 163 -1.86 -15.16 14.71
C LYS A 163 -0.37 -15.25 15.03
N ILE A 164 0.42 -14.26 14.60
CA ILE A 164 1.87 -14.21 14.86
C ILE A 164 2.14 -14.06 16.36
N ASN A 165 1.37 -13.22 17.05
CA ASN A 165 1.45 -13.02 18.49
C ASN A 165 1.03 -14.26 19.30
N SER A 166 0.23 -15.15 18.73
CA SER A 166 -0.17 -16.40 19.40
C SER A 166 0.97 -17.42 19.55
N ILE A 167 2.03 -17.31 18.74
CA ILE A 167 3.17 -18.23 18.76
C ILE A 167 3.98 -17.94 20.01
N LYS A 168 3.89 -18.80 21.03
CA LYS A 168 4.64 -18.65 22.30
C LYS A 168 6.09 -19.13 22.14
N GLY A 169 6.99 -18.55 22.92
CA GLY A 169 8.40 -18.92 22.95
C GLY A 169 9.33 -17.79 22.49
N ARG A 170 10.53 -17.76 23.07
CA ARG A 170 11.64 -16.87 22.68
C ARG A 170 12.78 -17.65 22.03
N ASP A 171 12.54 -18.92 21.71
CA ASP A 171 13.53 -19.78 21.06
C ASP A 171 13.80 -19.27 19.64
N LYS A 172 15.04 -19.46 19.15
CA LYS A 172 15.45 -19.05 17.79
C LYS A 172 14.49 -19.55 16.72
N LYS A 173 14.10 -20.83 16.81
CA LYS A 173 13.14 -21.46 15.89
C LYS A 173 11.80 -20.74 15.87
N SER A 174 11.30 -20.31 17.03
CA SER A 174 10.03 -19.61 17.17
C SER A 174 10.13 -18.17 16.63
N MET A 175 11.25 -17.48 16.84
CA MET A 175 11.48 -16.15 16.26
C MET A 175 11.52 -16.20 14.73
N LEU A 176 12.26 -17.18 14.18
CA LEU A 176 12.36 -17.43 12.74
C LEU A 176 11.00 -17.77 12.12
N LEU A 177 10.21 -18.61 12.81
CA LEU A 177 8.87 -18.95 12.35
C LEU A 177 7.94 -17.73 12.33
N ARG A 178 8.01 -16.86 13.35
CA ARG A 178 7.25 -15.60 13.36
C ARG A 178 7.64 -14.73 12.18
N GLU A 179 8.93 -14.58 11.93
CA GLU A 179 9.43 -13.73 10.85
C GLU A 179 8.98 -14.24 9.46
N ARG A 180 9.09 -15.55 9.20
CA ARG A 180 8.59 -16.14 7.94
C ARG A 180 7.09 -15.98 7.77
N LEU A 181 6.31 -16.21 8.83
CA LEU A 181 4.86 -16.01 8.78
C LEU A 181 4.48 -14.54 8.58
N SER A 182 5.24 -13.61 9.16
CA SER A 182 5.09 -12.18 8.90
C SER A 182 5.33 -11.86 7.43
N GLU A 183 6.40 -12.37 6.84
CA GLU A 183 6.70 -12.11 5.43
C GLU A 183 5.63 -12.65 4.48
N GLU A 184 5.15 -13.88 4.72
CA GLU A 184 4.03 -14.46 3.97
C GLU A 184 2.75 -13.63 4.13
N ALA A 185 2.50 -13.11 5.35
CA ALA A 185 1.37 -12.24 5.64
C ALA A 185 1.46 -10.88 4.93
N MET A 186 2.66 -10.39 4.62
CA MET A 186 2.84 -9.19 3.80
C MET A 186 2.68 -9.45 2.31
N GLN A 187 3.13 -10.62 1.83
CA GLN A 187 3.11 -10.98 0.41
C GLN A 187 1.69 -11.11 -0.15
N LYS A 188 0.82 -11.88 0.53
CA LYS A 188 -0.54 -12.18 0.06
C LYS A 188 -1.39 -10.92 -0.23
N PRO A 189 -1.52 -9.96 0.69
CA PRO A 189 -2.27 -8.74 0.41
C PRO A 189 -1.59 -7.89 -0.67
N ALA A 190 -0.25 -7.82 -0.72
CA ALA A 190 0.44 -7.06 -1.76
C ALA A 190 0.16 -7.60 -3.17
N GLU A 191 0.20 -8.92 -3.36
CA GLU A 191 -0.12 -9.57 -4.64
C GLU A 191 -1.58 -9.37 -5.04
N LEU A 192 -2.50 -9.55 -4.08
CA LEU A 192 -3.93 -9.33 -4.30
C LEU A 192 -4.19 -7.88 -4.75
N ILE A 193 -3.59 -6.89 -4.08
CA ILE A 193 -3.76 -5.49 -4.43
C ILE A 193 -3.14 -5.15 -5.80
N LYS A 194 -2.00 -5.74 -6.14
CA LYS A 194 -1.42 -5.60 -7.49
C LYS A 194 -2.39 -6.10 -8.56
N MET A 195 -2.93 -7.31 -8.37
CA MET A 195 -3.91 -7.88 -9.29
C MET A 195 -5.17 -7.00 -9.39
N LEU A 196 -5.69 -6.52 -8.26
CA LEU A 196 -6.83 -5.62 -8.22
C LEU A 196 -6.55 -4.28 -8.90
N ALA A 197 -5.34 -3.72 -8.79
CA ALA A 197 -4.97 -2.48 -9.47
C ALA A 197 -5.09 -2.63 -10.99
N TYR A 198 -4.51 -3.70 -11.56
CA TYR A 198 -4.64 -3.99 -12.99
C TYR A 198 -6.09 -4.24 -13.41
N ALA A 199 -6.82 -5.09 -12.66
CA ALA A 199 -8.21 -5.40 -12.95
C ALA A 199 -9.10 -4.15 -12.89
N SER A 200 -8.93 -3.31 -11.86
CA SER A 200 -9.68 -2.07 -11.69
C SER A 200 -9.37 -1.07 -12.80
N THR A 201 -8.11 -0.90 -13.17
CA THR A 201 -7.73 -0.01 -14.27
C THR A 201 -8.34 -0.47 -15.60
N ILE A 202 -8.19 -1.76 -15.95
CA ILE A 202 -8.74 -2.29 -17.21
C ILE A 202 -10.25 -2.13 -17.25
N THR A 203 -10.95 -2.53 -16.19
CA THR A 203 -12.41 -2.49 -16.14
C THR A 203 -12.96 -1.06 -16.15
N ASN A 204 -12.34 -0.12 -15.43
CA ASN A 204 -12.74 1.29 -15.46
C ASN A 204 -12.42 1.97 -16.80
N VAL A 205 -11.28 1.67 -17.43
CA VAL A 205 -10.96 2.18 -18.78
C VAL A 205 -11.98 1.68 -19.80
N ILE A 206 -12.34 0.39 -19.77
CA ILE A 206 -13.36 -0.19 -20.67
C ILE A 206 -14.72 0.45 -20.42
N ALA A 207 -15.11 0.60 -19.16
CA ALA A 207 -16.38 1.24 -18.80
C ALA A 207 -16.44 2.70 -19.27
N ALA A 208 -15.43 3.50 -18.95
CA ALA A 208 -15.37 4.91 -19.33
C ALA A 208 -15.26 5.10 -20.86
N GLY A 209 -14.46 4.26 -21.55
CA GLY A 209 -14.36 4.26 -23.00
C GLY A 209 -15.67 3.86 -23.68
N GLY A 210 -16.38 2.88 -23.13
CA GLY A 210 -17.71 2.46 -23.59
C GLY A 210 -18.75 3.58 -23.51
N LEU A 211 -18.62 4.50 -22.55
CA LEU A 211 -19.48 5.67 -22.43
C LEU A 211 -19.19 6.72 -23.51
N MET A 212 -17.94 6.92 -23.96
CA MET A 212 -17.61 7.91 -25.00
C MET A 212 -18.33 7.65 -26.34
N ASP A 213 -18.63 6.39 -26.62
CA ASP A 213 -19.37 6.02 -27.83
C ASP A 213 -20.86 6.40 -27.77
N VAL A 214 -21.43 6.45 -26.56
CA VAL A 214 -22.86 6.61 -26.33
C VAL A 214 -23.26 8.03 -25.96
N VAL A 215 -22.41 8.72 -25.22
CA VAL A 215 -22.75 9.99 -24.58
C VAL A 215 -22.46 11.16 -25.54
N SER A 216 -23.20 12.26 -25.39
CA SER A 216 -23.02 13.44 -26.23
C SER A 216 -21.63 14.06 -26.08
N SER A 217 -21.21 14.81 -27.11
CA SER A 217 -19.85 15.36 -27.20
C SER A 217 -19.46 16.25 -26.02
N ASP A 218 -20.43 16.92 -25.40
CA ASP A 218 -20.20 17.81 -24.25
C ASP A 218 -19.71 17.04 -23.02
N TYR A 219 -20.03 15.75 -22.92
CA TYR A 219 -19.64 14.90 -21.78
C TYR A 219 -18.43 14.02 -22.08
N ASN A 220 -17.93 13.99 -23.32
CA ASN A 220 -16.71 13.27 -23.68
C ASN A 220 -15.50 13.74 -22.86
N MET A 221 -15.47 15.01 -22.46
CA MET A 221 -14.43 15.54 -21.59
C MET A 221 -14.44 14.84 -20.22
N TYR A 222 -15.60 14.61 -19.62
CA TYR A 222 -15.67 13.92 -18.33
C TYR A 222 -15.30 12.44 -18.45
N ALA A 223 -15.74 11.77 -19.52
CA ALA A 223 -15.33 10.39 -19.81
C ALA A 223 -13.80 10.29 -20.01
N SER A 224 -13.18 11.27 -20.66
CA SER A 224 -11.72 11.34 -20.79
C SER A 224 -11.02 11.48 -19.44
N VAL A 225 -11.56 12.31 -18.54
CA VAL A 225 -11.05 12.43 -17.16
C VAL A 225 -11.19 11.09 -16.42
N ALA A 226 -12.32 10.39 -16.57
CA ALA A 226 -12.51 9.07 -15.96
C ALA A 226 -11.52 8.01 -16.49
N ILE A 227 -11.17 8.06 -17.78
CA ILE A 227 -10.12 7.19 -18.33
C ILE A 227 -8.76 7.52 -17.71
N LEU A 228 -8.41 8.80 -17.54
CA LEU A 228 -7.15 9.19 -16.92
C LEU A 228 -7.09 8.78 -15.44
N THR A 229 -8.17 8.98 -14.69
CA THR A 229 -8.24 8.58 -13.27
C THR A 229 -8.25 7.06 -13.10
N ALA A 230 -8.66 6.29 -14.11
CA ALA A 230 -8.59 4.84 -14.08
C ALA A 230 -7.16 4.28 -13.94
N PHE A 231 -6.14 5.06 -14.32
CA PHE A 231 -4.73 4.69 -14.13
C PHE A 231 -4.19 5.02 -12.74
N LEU A 232 -4.93 5.72 -11.88
CA LEU A 232 -4.47 6.09 -10.54
C LEU A 232 -4.03 4.89 -9.69
N PRO A 233 -4.72 3.74 -9.67
CA PRO A 233 -4.26 2.56 -8.92
C PRO A 233 -2.90 2.01 -9.37
N LEU A 234 -2.51 2.24 -10.63
CA LEU A 234 -1.20 1.82 -11.16
C LEU A 234 -0.11 2.85 -10.86
N ILE A 235 -0.44 4.13 -10.97
CA ILE A 235 0.51 5.23 -10.72
C ILE A 235 0.82 5.34 -9.23
N PHE A 236 -0.22 5.32 -8.39
CA PHE A 236 -0.12 5.44 -6.95
C PHE A 236 -0.22 4.06 -6.30
N LYS A 237 0.94 3.47 -6.04
CA LYS A 237 1.04 2.19 -5.34
C LYS A 237 0.36 2.29 -3.97
N ASN A 238 -0.45 1.28 -3.67
CA ASN A 238 -1.04 1.11 -2.35
C ASN A 238 0.05 0.79 -1.30
N LYS A 239 -0.18 1.20 -0.05
CA LYS A 239 0.74 0.95 1.07
C LYS A 239 1.09 -0.52 1.27
N TYR A 240 0.18 -1.46 1.07
CA TYR A 240 0.49 -2.90 1.14
C TYR A 240 1.61 -3.29 0.16
N VAL A 241 1.54 -2.76 -1.07
CA VAL A 241 2.52 -3.03 -2.12
C VAL A 241 3.84 -2.36 -1.81
N GLU A 242 3.81 -1.10 -1.38
CA GLU A 242 4.99 -0.32 -1.02
C GLU A 242 5.77 -0.99 0.13
N ASN A 243 5.06 -1.45 1.16
CA ASN A 243 5.67 -2.05 2.35
C ASN A 243 6.29 -3.41 2.04
N TYR A 244 5.62 -4.22 1.21
CA TYR A 244 6.17 -5.49 0.73
C TYR A 244 7.41 -5.30 -0.17
N GLU A 245 7.37 -4.34 -1.10
CA GLU A 245 8.52 -4.04 -1.97
C GLU A 245 9.73 -3.53 -1.17
N LYS A 246 9.51 -2.69 -0.16
CA LYS A 246 10.58 -2.28 0.77
C LYS A 246 11.13 -3.47 1.56
N GLN A 247 10.28 -4.41 1.98
CA GLN A 247 10.75 -5.62 2.67
C GLN A 247 11.63 -6.47 1.76
N LEU A 248 11.23 -6.66 0.50
CA LEU A 248 12.05 -7.34 -0.50
C LEU A 248 13.36 -6.61 -0.79
N GLU A 249 13.36 -5.27 -0.79
CA GLU A 249 14.57 -4.48 -0.95
C GLU A 249 15.56 -4.72 0.19
N TYR A 250 15.09 -4.73 1.44
CA TYR A 250 15.96 -5.04 2.59
C TYR A 250 16.50 -6.46 2.55
N LYS A 251 15.65 -7.43 2.23
CA LYS A 251 16.10 -8.81 2.01
C LYS A 251 17.15 -8.89 0.92
N ARG A 252 16.93 -8.21 -0.21
CA ARG A 252 17.89 -8.19 -1.31
C ARG A 252 19.22 -7.58 -0.87
N LYS A 253 19.23 -6.55 -0.04
CA LYS A 253 20.49 -5.96 0.48
C LYS A 253 21.32 -6.94 1.32
N ILE A 254 20.68 -7.90 1.96
CA ILE A 254 21.36 -8.90 2.81
C ILE A 254 21.73 -10.15 2.01
N TYR A 255 20.86 -10.60 1.12
CA TYR A 255 21.04 -11.86 0.38
C TYR A 255 21.67 -11.69 -1.01
N ALA A 256 21.72 -10.48 -1.57
CA ALA A 256 22.33 -10.28 -2.89
C ALA A 256 23.85 -10.37 -2.79
N PRO A 257 24.51 -11.11 -3.70
CA PRO A 257 25.95 -11.10 -3.76
C PRO A 257 26.43 -9.69 -4.09
N VAL A 258 27.48 -9.25 -3.41
CA VAL A 258 28.22 -8.05 -3.78
C VAL A 258 28.98 -8.41 -5.05
N VAL A 259 28.57 -7.79 -6.15
CA VAL A 259 29.20 -7.96 -7.45
C VAL A 259 30.23 -6.84 -7.63
N TYR A 260 31.49 -7.20 -7.76
CA TYR A 260 32.55 -6.27 -8.13
C TYR A 260 33.47 -6.86 -9.19
N THR A 261 33.98 -5.99 -10.04
CA THR A 261 35.00 -6.35 -11.02
C THR A 261 36.37 -6.19 -10.37
N ASP A 262 37.17 -7.24 -10.41
CA ASP A 262 38.52 -7.26 -9.84
C ASP A 262 39.52 -7.73 -10.91
N MET A 263 40.79 -7.33 -10.76
CA MET A 263 41.87 -7.81 -11.62
C MET A 263 42.61 -8.93 -10.89
N TYR A 264 42.53 -10.14 -11.41
CA TYR A 264 43.15 -11.30 -10.80
C TYR A 264 44.39 -11.73 -11.57
N LYS A 265 45.45 -12.05 -10.83
CA LYS A 265 46.69 -12.62 -11.36
C LYS A 265 46.88 -14.00 -10.73
N ALA A 266 46.68 -15.05 -11.53
CA ALA A 266 46.65 -16.42 -11.01
C ALA A 266 48.01 -16.90 -10.46
N ASN A 267 49.11 -16.50 -11.10
CA ASN A 267 50.49 -16.82 -10.71
C ASN A 267 51.42 -15.66 -11.09
N ALA A 268 52.65 -15.64 -10.56
CA ALA A 268 53.64 -14.58 -10.84
C ALA A 268 53.89 -14.33 -12.35
N TYR A 269 53.75 -15.36 -13.17
CA TYR A 269 53.95 -15.34 -14.63
C TYR A 269 52.65 -15.19 -15.44
N ALA A 270 51.47 -15.17 -14.81
CA ALA A 270 50.20 -15.04 -15.52
C ALA A 270 49.88 -13.56 -15.83
N ASN A 271 49.22 -13.31 -16.96
CA ASN A 271 48.73 -11.96 -17.28
C ASN A 271 47.55 -11.57 -16.36
N LEU A 272 47.42 -10.27 -16.10
CA LEU A 272 46.26 -9.71 -15.41
C LEU A 272 45.01 -9.96 -16.26
N ALA A 273 44.04 -10.69 -15.70
CA ALA A 273 42.75 -10.94 -16.33
C ALA A 273 41.64 -10.28 -15.51
N PRO A 274 40.67 -9.59 -16.16
CA PRO A 274 39.49 -9.12 -15.45
C PRO A 274 38.67 -10.33 -14.99
N ARG A 275 38.25 -10.33 -13.73
CA ARG A 275 37.29 -11.30 -13.20
C ARG A 275 36.08 -10.58 -12.61
N LEU A 276 34.92 -11.20 -12.78
CA LEU A 276 33.73 -10.85 -12.03
C LEU A 276 33.75 -11.64 -10.72
N VAL A 277 33.81 -10.96 -9.58
CA VAL A 277 33.71 -11.60 -8.26
C VAL A 277 32.29 -11.47 -7.77
N LEU A 278 31.71 -12.61 -7.39
CA LEU A 278 30.45 -12.71 -6.69
C LEU A 278 30.78 -13.11 -5.25
N GLN A 279 30.64 -12.17 -4.32
CA GLN A 279 30.88 -12.43 -2.91
C GLN A 279 29.57 -12.35 -2.15
N TRP A 280 29.21 -13.43 -1.46
CA TRP A 280 28.12 -13.42 -0.49
C TRP A 280 28.68 -12.99 0.86
N ASN A 281 28.11 -11.94 1.44
CA ASN A 281 28.37 -11.59 2.83
C ASN A 281 27.37 -12.38 3.68
N TYR A 282 27.85 -13.44 4.34
CA TYR A 282 27.10 -14.15 5.37
C TYR A 282 27.57 -13.66 6.73
#